data_AF-A0A536GV30-F1
#
_entry.id   AF-A0A536GV30-F1
#
_cell.length_a   1.000
_cell.length_b   1.000
_cell.length_c   1.000
_cell.angle_alpha   90.00
_cell.angle_beta   90.00
_cell.angle_gamma   90.00
#
_symmetry.space_group_name_H-M   'P 1'
#
loop_
_entity.id
_entity.type
_entity.pdbx_description
1 polymer ?
#
loop_
_entity_poly.entity_id
_entity_poly.type
_entity_poly.pdbx_seq_one_letter_code
_entity_poly.pdbx_strand_id
1 'polypeptide(L)'
;MIILLLMIIGSSALSYSDFAITGQPPNLQARPTANKTLTTIGGNRWTGDMQTTAPSFDFSPPGTQVMNVSPLFEDYYNNSGGAQSLGTPLTVAFPTDQGWIQFFESGALLMPSFEQKHTRDAGDPRSEDPLVGLIETGVKDLSTGIIRLPLFQALLTVGSQVPVGDASSPLTYVDLRKATNPDLMVSTAASSDALSAEVFVKEGVRAGKDVGHLIPMPLWSYINRPDISPDGWETDFGPPLTEALSFTVMKNGSVHQMLVQAFWSDGLVLDQNTLDTSGQPQIQLLESGVDYLRTLGPPTAVISAQLPTWVQGETALLDAPGTGQSLAHVGQDFPLTLLGDTAWDKAMLWYHVQWAVPNRTASGWVQASAISFTSPDNAVGWAAVDALSPDLAAYLASLGGNVGAAIYDVTGNRYYTYDEDGQFITGSSIKVPIMLTLLNLTESQGREPDDNEMSLLTTMIENSNNDSAAALYYGETGGAAGVTSYLQSIGINGLNADPDAFGWSLITPQAMVNLLTLLYEGKILTTTDRALALNLMENIEPDQQIGVGDTAPSGATVAMKDGWVPGPDNLWAMNSSGIVTLGQQTYIIAVYSQEQASLGDGQAIAQHVCGTIASLLA
;
A
#
# COMPACT_ATOMS: atom_id res chain seq x y z
N MET A 1 -12.16 94.42 -34.62
CA MET A 1 -13.62 94.55 -34.63
C MET A 1 -14.21 93.17 -34.38
N ILE A 2 -14.86 92.98 -33.22
CA ILE A 2 -15.84 91.94 -32.85
C ILE A 2 -15.66 90.49 -33.38
N ILE A 3 -15.35 89.59 -32.43
CA ILE A 3 -15.77 88.17 -32.28
C ILE A 3 -15.22 87.13 -33.30
N LEU A 4 -14.38 86.16 -32.88
CA LEU A 4 -14.70 84.87 -32.17
C LEU A 4 -15.37 83.84 -33.11
N LEU A 5 -15.11 82.53 -33.06
CA LEU A 5 -14.38 81.68 -32.09
C LEU A 5 -13.95 80.34 -32.76
N LEU A 6 -12.79 79.80 -32.36
CA LEU A 6 -12.25 78.41 -32.47
C LEU A 6 -12.37 77.61 -33.80
N MET A 7 -11.29 77.15 -34.46
CA MET A 7 -10.18 76.23 -34.06
C MET A 7 -10.53 74.73 -34.15
N ILE A 8 -9.64 73.80 -34.53
CA ILE A 8 -8.30 73.91 -35.18
C ILE A 8 -7.97 72.58 -35.90
N ILE A 9 -7.26 72.68 -37.03
CA ILE A 9 -6.19 71.83 -37.60
C ILE A 9 -6.13 70.34 -37.17
N GLY A 10 -5.96 69.36 -38.06
CA GLY A 10 -5.73 69.42 -39.51
C GLY A 10 -4.61 68.48 -39.95
N SER A 11 -4.86 67.70 -40.99
CA SER A 11 -3.87 66.83 -41.65
C SER A 11 -3.39 67.47 -42.95
N SER A 12 -2.17 68.00 -42.94
CA SER A 12 -1.51 68.54 -44.13
C SER A 12 -0.67 67.45 -44.81
N ALA A 13 -0.88 67.27 -46.11
CA ALA A 13 -0.13 66.36 -46.98
C ALA A 13 1.08 67.07 -47.63
N LEU A 14 1.64 66.45 -48.69
CA LEU A 14 2.78 66.84 -49.56
C LEU A 14 4.15 66.33 -49.05
N SER A 15 5.05 65.74 -49.86
CA SER A 15 5.04 65.33 -51.28
C SER A 15 6.11 64.24 -51.51
N TYR A 16 5.86 63.14 -52.24
CA TYR A 16 5.98 62.96 -53.70
C TYR A 16 7.41 62.83 -54.26
N SER A 17 7.78 61.62 -54.71
CA SER A 17 8.62 61.27 -55.88
C SER A 17 8.73 59.73 -55.94
N ASP A 18 7.89 59.02 -56.70
CA ASP A 18 7.97 58.75 -58.15
C ASP A 18 9.17 57.92 -58.61
N PHE A 19 8.92 56.62 -58.82
CA PHE A 19 9.23 55.93 -60.08
C PHE A 19 8.20 54.80 -60.33
N ALA A 20 7.47 54.89 -61.44
CA ALA A 20 6.59 53.83 -61.97
C ALA A 20 7.36 52.98 -63.02
N ILE A 21 6.88 51.90 -63.65
CA ILE A 21 5.57 51.28 -63.93
C ILE A 21 5.84 49.75 -64.14
N THR A 22 4.94 48.75 -64.27
CA THR A 22 3.49 48.62 -64.54
C THR A 22 2.87 47.42 -63.77
N GLY A 23 1.55 47.40 -63.55
CA GLY A 23 0.79 46.15 -63.25
C GLY A 23 -0.39 46.35 -62.28
N GLN A 24 -1.62 46.42 -62.79
CA GLN A 24 -2.82 46.66 -61.96
C GLN A 24 -3.18 45.50 -61.02
N PRO A 25 -3.62 45.77 -59.77
CA PRO A 25 -4.54 44.90 -59.05
C PRO A 25 -5.98 45.15 -59.54
N PRO A 26 -6.87 44.13 -59.49
CA PRO A 26 -7.82 44.11 -58.37
C PRO A 26 -8.28 42.70 -57.93
N ASN A 27 -8.33 42.44 -56.62
CA ASN A 27 -9.61 42.34 -55.89
C ASN A 27 -9.44 41.98 -54.41
N LEU A 28 -10.34 42.51 -53.60
CA LEU A 28 -10.66 42.00 -52.27
C LEU A 28 -11.47 40.69 -52.37
N GLN A 29 -11.52 39.93 -51.27
CA GLN A 29 -12.31 38.71 -51.07
C GLN A 29 -11.84 37.45 -51.81
N ALA A 30 -10.79 36.81 -51.26
CA ALA A 30 -10.76 35.35 -51.27
C ALA A 30 -11.86 34.83 -50.32
N ARG A 31 -12.95 34.31 -50.89
CA ARG A 31 -14.01 33.62 -50.12
C ARG A 31 -13.43 32.37 -49.43
N PRO A 32 -13.92 31.99 -48.23
CA PRO A 32 -13.70 30.65 -47.70
C PRO A 32 -14.23 29.60 -48.69
N THR A 33 -13.50 28.51 -48.90
CA THR A 33 -13.98 27.35 -49.67
C THR A 33 -15.21 26.76 -48.98
N ALA A 34 -16.33 26.68 -49.71
CA ALA A 34 -17.67 26.72 -49.15
C ALA A 34 -18.15 25.52 -48.28
N ASN A 35 -17.32 24.48 -48.10
CA ASN A 35 -17.76 23.21 -47.49
C ASN A 35 -17.10 22.83 -46.15
N LYS A 36 -16.04 23.53 -45.70
CA LYS A 36 -15.35 23.16 -44.46
C LYS A 36 -16.13 23.65 -43.23
N THR A 37 -16.38 22.77 -42.25
CA THR A 37 -16.97 23.18 -40.96
C THR A 37 -16.03 24.14 -40.21
N LEU A 38 -16.56 25.25 -39.71
CA LEU A 38 -15.88 26.10 -38.74
C LEU A 38 -16.37 25.71 -37.34
N THR A 39 -15.52 25.06 -36.56
CA THR A 39 -15.83 24.71 -35.16
C THR A 39 -15.55 25.88 -34.23
N THR A 40 -16.34 26.00 -33.17
CA THR A 40 -16.03 26.90 -32.04
C THR A 40 -15.11 26.25 -31.00
N ILE A 41 -15.01 24.91 -31.03
CA ILE A 41 -14.30 24.09 -30.05
C ILE A 41 -13.32 23.13 -30.76
N GLY A 42 -12.35 22.58 -30.04
CA GLY A 42 -11.19 21.85 -30.54
C GLY A 42 -11.43 20.50 -31.24
N GLY A 43 -12.63 20.20 -31.73
CA GLY A 43 -12.92 18.94 -32.46
C GLY A 43 -12.05 18.73 -33.72
N ASN A 44 -11.45 19.79 -34.26
CA ASN A 44 -10.48 19.70 -35.34
C ASN A 44 -9.07 19.21 -34.90
N ARG A 45 -8.79 19.06 -33.60
CA ARG A 45 -7.48 18.70 -33.01
C ARG A 45 -6.85 17.46 -33.64
N TRP A 46 -7.66 16.47 -33.98
CA TRP A 46 -7.22 15.17 -34.54
C TRP A 46 -7.55 15.00 -36.03
N THR A 47 -7.97 16.05 -36.74
CA THR A 47 -8.39 15.94 -38.15
C THR A 47 -7.22 15.55 -39.05
N GLY A 48 -7.26 14.34 -39.60
CA GLY A 48 -6.23 13.79 -40.48
C GLY A 48 -5.12 13.03 -39.74
N ASP A 49 -5.21 12.86 -38.43
CA ASP A 49 -4.26 12.07 -37.65
C ASP A 49 -4.47 10.55 -37.87
N MET A 50 -3.37 9.88 -38.19
CA MET A 50 -3.30 8.44 -38.49
C MET A 50 -2.41 7.67 -37.51
N GLN A 51 -1.86 8.30 -36.47
CA GLN A 51 -1.06 7.61 -35.45
C GLN A 51 -1.92 6.56 -34.72
N THR A 52 -1.37 5.38 -34.44
CA THR A 52 -2.03 4.37 -33.61
C THR A 52 -1.03 3.73 -32.66
N THR A 53 -1.43 3.49 -31.41
CA THR A 53 -0.63 2.87 -30.36
C THR A 53 -1.32 1.61 -29.87
N ALA A 54 -0.65 0.46 -30.00
CA ALA A 54 -1.10 -0.81 -29.44
C ALA A 54 -0.90 -0.81 -27.91
N PRO A 55 -1.72 -1.53 -27.13
CA PRO A 55 -1.46 -1.73 -25.71
C PRO A 55 -0.10 -2.40 -25.51
N SER A 56 0.75 -1.76 -24.69
CA SER A 56 2.16 -2.13 -24.50
C SER A 56 2.49 -2.58 -23.08
N PHE A 57 1.55 -2.41 -22.15
CA PHE A 57 1.72 -2.72 -20.72
C PHE A 57 0.59 -3.63 -20.22
N ASP A 58 0.94 -4.70 -19.50
CA ASP A 58 -0.02 -5.62 -18.87
C ASP A 58 -0.58 -5.01 -17.57
N PHE A 59 -1.57 -4.13 -17.73
CA PHE A 59 -2.35 -3.62 -16.60
C PHE A 59 -3.54 -4.55 -16.32
N SER A 60 -3.29 -5.52 -15.46
CA SER A 60 -4.25 -6.48 -14.94
C SER A 60 -4.45 -6.25 -13.43
N PRO A 61 -5.35 -5.34 -13.01
CA PRO A 61 -5.54 -5.03 -11.60
C PRO A 61 -6.05 -6.28 -10.84
N PRO A 62 -5.39 -6.70 -9.74
CA PRO A 62 -5.79 -7.90 -9.04
C PRO A 62 -7.08 -7.67 -8.26
N GLY A 63 -8.16 -8.36 -8.68
CA GLY A 63 -9.52 -8.21 -8.12
C GLY A 63 -9.70 -8.61 -6.64
N THR A 64 -8.61 -8.87 -5.90
CA THR A 64 -8.60 -9.14 -4.46
C THR A 64 -7.95 -8.04 -3.63
N GLN A 65 -7.16 -7.13 -4.22
CA GLN A 65 -6.46 -6.08 -3.47
C GLN A 65 -7.18 -4.74 -3.62
N VAL A 66 -7.82 -4.31 -2.53
CA VAL A 66 -8.48 -2.99 -2.46
C VAL A 66 -7.41 -1.91 -2.33
N MET A 67 -7.28 -1.06 -3.34
CA MET A 67 -6.56 0.20 -3.22
C MET A 67 -7.43 1.22 -2.48
N ASN A 68 -6.80 2.08 -1.70
CA ASN A 68 -7.45 3.21 -1.04
C ASN A 68 -7.09 4.52 -1.75
N VAL A 69 -7.98 5.50 -1.71
CA VAL A 69 -7.63 6.88 -2.08
C VAL A 69 -6.54 7.34 -1.12
N SER A 70 -5.45 7.90 -1.65
CA SER A 70 -4.37 8.41 -0.79
C SER A 70 -4.87 9.61 0.02
N PRO A 71 -4.42 9.80 1.28
CA PRO A 71 -4.67 11.03 2.03
C PRO A 71 -4.24 12.31 1.30
N LEU A 72 -3.33 12.20 0.32
CA LEU A 72 -2.93 13.27 -0.59
C LEU A 72 -4.09 13.77 -1.50
N PHE A 73 -5.07 12.92 -1.79
CA PHE A 73 -6.17 13.19 -2.71
C PHE A 73 -7.56 13.07 -2.08
N GLU A 74 -7.65 12.53 -0.86
CA GLU A 74 -8.91 12.19 -0.18
C GLU A 74 -9.88 13.38 -0.07
N ASP A 75 -9.40 14.55 0.37
CA ASP A 75 -10.22 15.77 0.45
C ASP A 75 -10.78 16.20 -0.90
N TYR A 76 -9.97 16.15 -1.97
CA TYR A 76 -10.43 16.50 -3.31
C TYR A 76 -11.43 15.47 -3.85
N TYR A 77 -11.08 14.18 -3.74
CA TYR A 77 -11.91 13.08 -4.21
C TYR A 77 -13.29 13.07 -3.54
N ASN A 78 -13.36 13.32 -2.23
CA ASN A 78 -14.62 13.37 -1.49
C ASN A 78 -15.46 14.62 -1.80
N ASN A 79 -14.84 15.79 -2.00
CA ASN A 79 -15.56 17.04 -2.25
C ASN A 79 -15.93 17.27 -3.72
N SER A 80 -15.24 16.64 -4.67
CA SER A 80 -15.47 16.79 -6.13
C SER A 80 -16.18 15.58 -6.78
N GLY A 81 -16.92 14.78 -5.99
CA GLY A 81 -17.70 13.64 -6.51
C GLY A 81 -16.82 12.55 -7.15
N GLY A 82 -15.61 12.35 -6.65
CA GLY A 82 -14.60 11.45 -7.24
C GLY A 82 -15.07 10.01 -7.42
N ALA A 83 -15.93 9.51 -6.52
CA ALA A 83 -16.53 8.19 -6.66
C ALA A 83 -17.40 8.03 -7.92
N GLN A 84 -17.97 9.12 -8.43
CA GLN A 84 -18.77 9.16 -9.66
C GLN A 84 -17.95 9.60 -10.89
N SER A 85 -16.99 10.51 -10.72
CA SER A 85 -16.23 11.13 -11.82
C SER A 85 -14.87 10.48 -12.12
N LEU A 86 -14.32 9.71 -11.19
CA LEU A 86 -13.04 9.00 -11.34
C LEU A 86 -13.19 7.49 -11.14
N GLY A 87 -14.16 7.04 -10.34
CA GLY A 87 -14.33 5.64 -9.98
C GLY A 87 -13.28 5.17 -8.97
N THR A 88 -13.15 3.85 -8.79
CA THR A 88 -12.26 3.29 -7.77
C THR A 88 -10.76 3.54 -8.08
N PRO A 89 -9.91 3.70 -7.05
CA PRO A 89 -8.46 3.84 -7.25
C PRO A 89 -7.84 2.54 -7.81
N LEU A 90 -6.94 2.67 -8.78
CA LEU A 90 -6.26 1.57 -9.45
C LEU A 90 -4.84 1.34 -8.92
N THR A 91 -4.21 2.37 -8.38
CA THR A 91 -2.84 2.35 -7.86
C THR A 91 -2.80 2.96 -6.47
N VAL A 92 -1.71 2.73 -5.73
CA VAL A 92 -1.31 3.67 -4.67
C VAL A 92 -0.99 5.04 -5.29
N ALA A 93 -0.96 6.09 -4.46
CA ALA A 93 -0.27 7.32 -4.87
C ALA A 93 1.25 7.07 -4.88
N PHE A 94 1.93 7.51 -5.95
CA PHE A 94 3.38 7.37 -6.09
C PHE A 94 4.04 8.68 -6.57
N PRO A 95 5.31 8.93 -6.22
CA PRO A 95 6.01 10.12 -6.64
C PRO A 95 6.55 9.99 -8.07
N THR A 96 6.53 11.11 -8.78
CA THR A 96 7.17 11.37 -10.08
C THR A 96 8.02 12.63 -9.96
N ASP A 97 8.83 12.95 -10.96
CA ASP A 97 9.55 14.23 -11.05
C ASP A 97 8.62 15.45 -11.12
N GLN A 98 7.37 15.27 -11.56
CA GLN A 98 6.36 16.33 -11.63
C GLN A 98 5.52 16.47 -10.34
N GLY A 99 5.54 15.47 -9.44
CA GLY A 99 4.71 15.44 -8.23
C GLY A 99 4.14 14.06 -7.90
N TRP A 100 3.21 14.00 -6.95
CA TRP A 100 2.52 12.75 -6.60
C TRP A 100 1.35 12.50 -7.54
N ILE A 101 1.20 11.26 -8.03
CA ILE A 101 0.10 10.85 -8.91
C ILE A 101 -0.63 9.63 -8.36
N GLN A 102 -1.95 9.56 -8.54
CA GLN A 102 -2.75 8.35 -8.33
C GLN A 102 -3.71 8.13 -9.50
N PHE A 103 -3.82 6.88 -9.98
CA PHE A 103 -4.76 6.48 -11.03
C PHE A 103 -6.04 5.90 -10.44
N PHE A 104 -7.14 6.09 -11.17
CA PHE A 104 -8.50 5.65 -10.88
C PHE A 104 -9.12 5.07 -12.17
N GLU A 105 -10.22 4.32 -12.08
CA GLU A 105 -10.88 3.67 -13.22
C GLU A 105 -11.00 4.59 -14.45
N SER A 106 -11.51 5.80 -14.24
CA SER A 106 -11.85 6.79 -15.27
C SER A 106 -10.99 8.06 -15.20
N GLY A 107 -9.77 8.00 -14.65
CA GLY A 107 -8.89 9.18 -14.63
C GLY A 107 -7.61 9.03 -13.80
N ALA A 108 -6.91 10.15 -13.62
CA ALA A 108 -5.81 10.26 -12.66
C ALA A 108 -5.75 11.66 -12.06
N LEU A 109 -5.27 11.73 -10.82
CA LEU A 109 -5.03 12.97 -10.09
C LEU A 109 -3.53 13.15 -9.86
N LEU A 110 -3.04 14.36 -10.09
CA LEU A 110 -1.68 14.78 -9.79
C LEU A 110 -1.69 15.92 -8.77
N MET A 111 -0.86 15.82 -7.73
CA MET A 111 -0.48 16.93 -6.86
C MET A 111 0.93 17.39 -7.25
N PRO A 112 1.09 18.55 -7.92
CA PRO A 112 2.39 18.99 -8.41
C PRO A 112 3.41 19.24 -7.30
N SER A 113 4.67 18.86 -7.53
CA SER A 113 5.78 19.27 -6.66
C SER A 113 6.18 20.71 -6.96
N PHE A 114 6.21 21.57 -5.94
CA PHE A 114 6.65 22.96 -6.08
C PHE A 114 8.18 23.14 -6.13
N GLU A 115 8.96 22.10 -5.80
CA GLU A 115 10.41 22.21 -5.61
C GLU A 115 11.24 21.87 -6.86
N GLN A 116 10.71 21.14 -7.83
CA GLN A 116 11.45 20.68 -9.01
C GLN A 116 10.96 21.32 -10.32
N LYS A 117 11.38 22.57 -10.57
CA LYS A 117 11.34 23.15 -11.92
C LYS A 117 12.44 22.55 -12.79
N HIS A 118 12.18 21.44 -13.46
CA HIS A 118 12.98 21.06 -14.61
C HIS A 118 12.74 22.07 -15.74
N THR A 119 13.79 22.83 -16.08
CA THR A 119 13.77 23.73 -17.24
C THR A 119 13.89 22.92 -18.52
N ARG A 120 12.96 23.13 -19.45
CA ARG A 120 12.87 22.52 -20.78
C ARG A 120 14.22 22.55 -21.50
N ASP A 121 14.86 21.38 -21.65
CA ASP A 121 16.07 21.27 -22.47
C ASP A 121 15.67 21.35 -23.95
N ALA A 122 15.94 22.50 -24.56
CA ALA A 122 15.54 22.82 -25.93
C ALA A 122 16.43 22.10 -26.96
N GLY A 123 16.24 20.78 -27.11
CA GLY A 123 17.11 19.93 -27.94
C GLY A 123 16.42 18.80 -28.71
N ASP A 124 15.53 18.02 -28.09
CA ASP A 124 14.91 16.84 -28.75
C ASP A 124 13.37 16.88 -28.70
N PRO A 125 12.69 17.09 -29.86
CA PRO A 125 11.23 17.05 -29.95
C PRO A 125 10.63 15.62 -29.87
N ARG A 126 11.42 14.61 -29.49
CA ARG A 126 10.96 13.23 -29.20
C ARG A 126 11.17 12.80 -27.74
N SER A 127 11.65 13.70 -26.87
CA SER A 127 11.86 13.42 -25.43
C SER A 127 10.92 14.23 -24.52
N GLU A 128 9.73 14.61 -25.00
CA GLU A 128 8.72 15.22 -24.14
C GLU A 128 8.08 14.12 -23.27
N ASP A 129 8.26 14.20 -21.96
CA ASP A 129 7.59 13.34 -20.99
C ASP A 129 6.07 13.45 -21.16
N PRO A 130 5.35 12.32 -21.40
CA PRO A 130 3.89 12.33 -21.55
C PRO A 130 3.15 13.00 -20.38
N LEU A 131 3.70 12.95 -19.16
CA LEU A 131 3.08 13.56 -17.99
C LEU A 131 3.11 15.10 -18.06
N VAL A 132 4.15 15.72 -18.61
CA VAL A 132 4.20 17.17 -18.84
C VAL A 132 3.07 17.63 -19.78
N GLY A 133 2.82 16.91 -20.87
CA GLY A 133 1.72 17.22 -21.79
C GLY A 133 0.33 17.05 -21.17
N LEU A 134 0.16 16.07 -20.28
CA LEU A 134 -1.05 15.90 -19.48
C LEU A 134 -1.25 17.04 -18.47
N ILE A 135 -0.17 17.54 -17.86
CA ILE A 135 -0.21 18.67 -16.92
C ILE A 135 -0.60 19.98 -17.62
N GLU A 136 -0.01 20.27 -18.79
CA GLU A 136 -0.32 21.49 -19.56
C GLU A 136 -1.78 21.55 -20.03
N THR A 137 -2.45 20.40 -20.18
CA THR A 137 -3.83 20.30 -20.68
C THR A 137 -4.86 19.83 -19.64
N GLY A 138 -4.43 19.55 -18.41
CA GLY A 138 -5.28 19.07 -17.32
C GLY A 138 -6.08 20.16 -16.62
N VAL A 139 -7.16 19.75 -15.95
CA VAL A 139 -8.04 20.66 -15.20
C VAL A 139 -7.46 20.82 -13.79
N LYS A 140 -6.95 22.02 -13.50
CA LYS A 140 -6.41 22.35 -12.18
C LYS A 140 -7.49 22.92 -11.26
N ASP A 141 -7.70 22.25 -10.13
CA ASP A 141 -8.45 22.85 -9.03
C ASP A 141 -7.65 23.99 -8.40
N LEU A 142 -8.33 25.13 -8.20
CA LEU A 142 -7.71 26.35 -7.68
C LEU A 142 -7.60 26.36 -6.15
N SER A 143 -8.34 25.50 -5.45
CA SER A 143 -8.36 25.46 -3.98
C SER A 143 -7.24 24.59 -3.38
N THR A 144 -7.02 23.41 -3.97
CA THR A 144 -6.03 22.41 -3.56
C THR A 144 -4.77 22.45 -4.42
N GLY A 145 -4.87 22.93 -5.66
CA GLY A 145 -3.80 22.88 -6.65
C GLY A 145 -3.65 21.53 -7.36
N ILE A 146 -4.49 20.53 -7.04
CA ILE A 146 -4.55 19.22 -7.69
C ILE A 146 -4.98 19.37 -9.15
N ILE A 147 -4.46 18.52 -10.03
CA ILE A 147 -4.75 18.51 -11.47
C ILE A 147 -5.40 17.17 -11.83
N ARG A 148 -6.61 17.20 -12.39
CA ARG A 148 -7.23 16.05 -13.05
C ARG A 148 -6.63 15.91 -14.45
N LEU A 149 -5.94 14.80 -14.70
CA LEU A 149 -5.20 14.57 -15.93
C LEU A 149 -6.16 14.12 -17.07
N PRO A 150 -6.02 14.65 -18.30
CA PRO A 150 -7.00 14.43 -19.37
C PRO A 150 -6.73 13.12 -20.13
N LEU A 151 -6.79 12.00 -19.42
CA LEU A 151 -6.39 10.68 -19.93
C LEU A 151 -7.20 10.24 -21.17
N PHE A 152 -8.50 10.56 -21.20
CA PHE A 152 -9.36 10.32 -22.37
C PHE A 152 -8.83 11.02 -23.63
N GLN A 153 -8.46 12.30 -23.53
CA GLN A 153 -7.89 13.07 -24.64
C GLN A 153 -6.52 12.56 -25.05
N ALA A 154 -5.73 12.04 -24.10
CA ALA A 154 -4.44 11.44 -24.40
C ALA A 154 -4.60 10.12 -25.17
N LEU A 155 -5.54 9.26 -24.78
CA LEU A 155 -5.91 8.03 -25.49
C LEU A 155 -6.37 8.27 -26.92
N LEU A 156 -7.17 9.32 -27.16
CA LEU A 156 -7.47 9.81 -28.50
C LEU A 156 -6.18 10.26 -29.21
N THR A 157 -5.38 11.13 -28.59
CA THR A 157 -4.18 11.71 -29.22
C THR A 157 -3.16 10.67 -29.65
N VAL A 158 -2.85 9.67 -28.82
CA VAL A 158 -1.94 8.58 -29.21
C VAL A 158 -2.59 7.54 -30.15
N GLY A 159 -3.92 7.60 -30.32
CA GLY A 159 -4.68 6.65 -31.10
C GLY A 159 -4.63 5.25 -30.50
N SER A 160 -5.08 5.11 -29.24
CA SER A 160 -5.08 3.82 -28.56
C SER A 160 -5.94 2.78 -29.30
N GLN A 161 -5.37 1.59 -29.50
CA GLN A 161 -6.04 0.42 -30.06
C GLN A 161 -6.79 -0.40 -28.99
N VAL A 162 -6.85 0.07 -27.74
CA VAL A 162 -7.64 -0.60 -26.69
C VAL A 162 -9.14 -0.52 -27.05
N PRO A 163 -9.90 -1.64 -26.95
CA PRO A 163 -11.34 -1.66 -27.18
C PRO A 163 -12.10 -0.79 -26.18
N VAL A 164 -13.09 -0.01 -26.65
CA VAL A 164 -13.85 0.90 -25.78
C VAL A 164 -15.07 0.22 -25.15
N GLY A 165 -15.20 0.34 -23.83
CA GLY A 165 -16.37 -0.07 -23.04
C GLY A 165 -16.52 -1.57 -22.74
N ASP A 166 -15.81 -2.44 -23.46
CA ASP A 166 -15.73 -3.89 -23.22
C ASP A 166 -14.55 -4.47 -24.02
N ALA A 167 -13.83 -5.46 -23.49
CA ALA A 167 -12.71 -6.09 -24.19
C ALA A 167 -13.11 -6.81 -25.49
N SER A 168 -14.40 -7.15 -25.67
CA SER A 168 -14.97 -7.71 -26.90
C SER A 168 -15.49 -6.65 -27.89
N SER A 169 -15.36 -5.35 -27.57
CA SER A 169 -15.82 -4.25 -28.41
C SER A 169 -15.07 -4.20 -29.76
N PRO A 170 -15.77 -4.00 -30.89
CA PRO A 170 -15.14 -3.79 -32.19
C PRO A 170 -14.66 -2.35 -32.41
N LEU A 171 -14.93 -1.43 -31.47
CA LEU A 171 -14.54 -0.02 -31.53
C LEU A 171 -13.33 0.24 -30.64
N THR A 172 -12.44 1.12 -31.07
CA THR A 172 -11.25 1.56 -30.31
C THR A 172 -11.23 3.08 -30.17
N TYR A 173 -10.30 3.62 -29.36
CA TYR A 173 -10.07 5.07 -29.29
C TYR A 173 -9.63 5.66 -30.65
N VAL A 174 -9.01 4.87 -31.54
CA VAL A 174 -8.75 5.27 -32.93
C VAL A 174 -10.05 5.56 -33.69
N ASP A 175 -11.13 4.82 -33.41
CA ASP A 175 -12.42 4.98 -34.08
C ASP A 175 -13.25 6.12 -33.48
N LEU A 176 -13.21 6.29 -32.16
CA LEU A 176 -13.70 7.52 -31.50
C LEU A 176 -13.00 8.76 -32.07
N ARG A 177 -11.67 8.73 -32.23
CA ARG A 177 -10.91 9.84 -32.82
C ARG A 177 -11.33 10.15 -34.24
N LYS A 178 -11.56 9.14 -35.10
CA LYS A 178 -12.10 9.36 -36.45
C LYS A 178 -13.46 10.04 -36.43
N ALA A 179 -14.31 9.67 -35.45
CA ALA A 179 -15.64 10.22 -35.29
C ALA A 179 -15.64 11.70 -34.83
N THR A 180 -14.55 12.23 -34.27
CA THR A 180 -14.47 13.67 -33.89
C THR A 180 -14.33 14.62 -35.08
N ASN A 181 -14.22 14.11 -36.32
CA ASN A 181 -14.02 14.94 -37.50
C ASN A 181 -15.19 15.94 -37.67
N PRO A 182 -14.96 17.27 -37.68
CA PRO A 182 -16.01 18.28 -37.80
C PRO A 182 -16.86 18.21 -39.07
N ASP A 183 -16.42 17.49 -40.11
CA ASP A 183 -17.24 17.25 -41.30
C ASP A 183 -18.36 16.21 -41.04
N LEU A 184 -18.31 15.46 -39.94
CA LEU A 184 -19.35 14.50 -39.52
C LEU A 184 -20.49 15.14 -38.71
N MET A 185 -20.30 16.34 -38.15
CA MET A 185 -21.32 17.07 -37.40
C MET A 185 -22.63 17.20 -38.19
N VAL A 186 -23.77 17.00 -37.53
CA VAL A 186 -25.10 17.10 -38.13
C VAL A 186 -25.63 18.53 -38.08
N SER A 187 -26.62 18.87 -38.91
CA SER A 187 -27.31 20.18 -38.88
C SER A 187 -28.62 20.10 -38.13
N THR A 188 -29.04 21.19 -37.48
CA THR A 188 -30.34 21.30 -36.78
C THR A 188 -31.57 20.86 -37.58
N ALA A 189 -31.53 20.97 -38.91
CA ALA A 189 -32.62 20.54 -39.79
C ALA A 189 -32.70 19.02 -40.02
N ALA A 190 -31.72 18.24 -39.54
CA ALA A 190 -31.70 16.77 -39.64
C ALA A 190 -32.38 16.07 -38.45
N SER A 191 -32.55 16.75 -37.31
CA SER A 191 -33.22 16.21 -36.12
C SER A 191 -34.76 16.30 -36.21
N SER A 192 -35.33 16.13 -37.41
CA SER A 192 -36.76 16.34 -37.66
C SER A 192 -37.64 15.12 -37.40
N ASP A 193 -37.06 13.95 -37.10
CA ASP A 193 -37.80 12.78 -36.66
C ASP A 193 -38.17 12.91 -35.18
N ALA A 194 -39.40 13.36 -34.92
CA ALA A 194 -39.97 13.56 -33.59
C ALA A 194 -40.19 12.26 -32.76
N LEU A 195 -39.44 11.21 -33.07
CA LEU A 195 -39.48 9.88 -32.44
C LEU A 195 -38.11 9.43 -31.89
N SER A 196 -36.99 10.08 -32.27
CA SER A 196 -35.77 10.00 -31.47
C SER A 196 -35.77 11.13 -30.44
N ALA A 197 -35.78 10.77 -29.16
CA ALA A 197 -35.56 11.74 -28.10
C ALA A 197 -34.06 12.03 -28.04
N GLU A 198 -33.63 13.08 -28.73
CA GLU A 198 -32.23 13.48 -28.89
C GLU A 198 -32.11 15.00 -28.70
N VAL A 199 -31.04 15.43 -28.03
CA VAL A 199 -30.76 16.85 -27.78
C VAL A 199 -29.64 17.31 -28.68
N PHE A 200 -29.89 18.35 -29.48
CA PHE A 200 -28.89 18.96 -30.35
C PHE A 200 -28.05 19.99 -29.58
N VAL A 201 -26.73 19.78 -29.54
CA VAL A 201 -25.74 20.74 -29.03
C VAL A 201 -24.98 21.34 -30.21
N LYS A 202 -24.87 22.67 -30.25
CA LYS A 202 -24.24 23.42 -31.35
C LYS A 202 -22.73 23.59 -31.13
N GLU A 203 -21.93 23.08 -32.07
CA GLU A 203 -20.46 23.12 -32.01
C GLU A 203 -19.78 23.89 -33.15
N GLY A 204 -20.56 24.37 -34.13
CA GLY A 204 -19.99 25.12 -35.23
C GLY A 204 -20.99 25.62 -36.26
N VAL A 205 -20.44 26.09 -37.38
CA VAL A 205 -21.18 26.57 -38.55
C VAL A 205 -20.59 25.96 -39.82
N ARG A 206 -21.43 25.35 -40.67
CA ARG A 206 -21.08 24.86 -42.00
C ARG A 206 -22.00 25.48 -43.04
N ALA A 207 -21.41 26.13 -44.05
CA ALA A 207 -22.13 26.84 -45.11
C ALA A 207 -23.24 27.81 -44.62
N GLY A 208 -23.02 28.47 -43.47
CA GLY A 208 -23.98 29.39 -42.85
C GLY A 208 -25.14 28.75 -42.10
N LYS A 209 -25.12 27.42 -41.89
CA LYS A 209 -26.05 26.70 -41.02
C LYS A 209 -25.32 26.22 -39.75
N ASP A 210 -26.05 26.23 -38.64
CA ASP A 210 -25.58 25.67 -37.38
C ASP A 210 -25.42 24.15 -37.51
N VAL A 211 -24.27 23.66 -37.04
CA VAL A 211 -23.94 22.24 -36.95
C VAL A 211 -23.41 21.88 -35.57
N GLY A 212 -23.48 20.61 -35.22
CA GLY A 212 -23.06 20.08 -33.93
C GLY A 212 -23.45 18.61 -33.80
N HIS A 213 -23.75 18.17 -32.58
CA HIS A 213 -23.96 16.75 -32.26
C HIS A 213 -25.32 16.49 -31.61
N LEU A 214 -25.84 15.28 -31.79
CA LEU A 214 -27.03 14.79 -31.09
C LEU A 214 -26.61 13.93 -29.89
N ILE A 215 -27.22 14.20 -28.73
CA ILE A 215 -27.05 13.41 -27.51
C ILE A 215 -28.35 12.62 -27.27
N PRO A 216 -28.33 11.26 -27.28
CA PRO A 216 -29.49 10.43 -26.94
C PRO A 216 -30.05 10.74 -25.55
N MET A 217 -31.38 10.76 -25.40
CA MET A 217 -32.04 11.14 -24.14
C MET A 217 -31.55 10.40 -22.89
N PRO A 218 -31.19 9.10 -22.90
CA PRO A 218 -30.60 8.45 -21.72
C PRO A 218 -29.27 9.08 -21.30
N LEU A 219 -28.37 9.35 -22.25
CA LEU A 219 -27.09 10.02 -22.00
C LEU A 219 -27.30 11.48 -21.59
N TRP A 220 -28.20 12.21 -22.25
CA TRP A 220 -28.55 13.59 -21.87
C TRP A 220 -29.11 13.68 -20.45
N SER A 221 -30.01 12.76 -20.08
CA SER A 221 -30.59 12.69 -18.74
C SER A 221 -29.55 12.32 -17.69
N TYR A 222 -28.60 11.44 -18.03
CA TYR A 222 -27.49 11.05 -17.17
C TYR A 222 -26.53 12.21 -16.88
N ILE A 223 -26.02 12.90 -17.91
CA ILE A 223 -25.07 14.01 -17.70
C ILE A 223 -25.71 15.24 -17.03
N ASN A 224 -27.04 15.37 -17.05
CA ASN A 224 -27.76 16.45 -16.34
C ASN A 224 -28.17 16.08 -14.91
N ARG A 225 -27.75 14.92 -14.39
CA ARG A 225 -28.00 14.55 -12.98
C ARG A 225 -27.10 15.34 -12.03
N PRO A 226 -27.64 15.97 -10.96
CA PRO A 226 -26.83 16.70 -9.99
C PRO A 226 -25.81 15.84 -9.21
N ASP A 227 -26.02 14.52 -9.15
CA ASP A 227 -25.10 13.57 -8.52
C ASP A 227 -24.02 13.01 -9.48
N ILE A 228 -24.09 13.38 -10.77
CA ILE A 228 -23.13 12.99 -11.82
C ILE A 228 -22.35 14.21 -12.32
N SER A 229 -23.03 15.33 -12.55
CA SER A 229 -22.43 16.60 -12.96
C SER A 229 -22.85 17.73 -11.99
N PRO A 230 -22.22 17.84 -10.80
CA PRO A 230 -22.57 18.84 -9.80
C PRO A 230 -22.30 20.28 -10.27
N ASP A 231 -21.32 20.49 -11.15
CA ASP A 231 -20.94 21.81 -11.70
C ASP A 231 -21.55 22.06 -13.09
N GLY A 232 -22.44 21.17 -13.54
CA GLY A 232 -23.11 21.20 -14.83
C GLY A 232 -22.34 20.44 -15.91
N TRP A 233 -23.07 19.81 -16.84
CA TRP A 233 -22.48 18.92 -17.85
C TRP A 233 -21.47 19.65 -18.75
N GLU A 234 -21.65 20.95 -19.01
CA GLU A 234 -20.68 21.77 -19.75
C GLU A 234 -19.32 21.91 -19.05
N THR A 235 -19.30 21.80 -17.71
CA THR A 235 -18.08 21.83 -16.89
C THR A 235 -17.49 20.43 -16.75
N ASP A 236 -18.32 19.46 -16.38
CA ASP A 236 -17.88 18.14 -15.92
C ASP A 236 -17.53 17.20 -17.09
N PHE A 237 -18.35 17.18 -18.15
CA PHE A 237 -18.13 16.40 -19.37
C PHE A 237 -17.60 17.26 -20.52
N GLY A 238 -18.00 18.53 -20.54
CA GLY A 238 -17.77 19.42 -21.67
C GLY A 238 -18.62 19.07 -22.90
N PRO A 239 -18.42 19.79 -24.02
CA PRO A 239 -19.18 19.62 -25.24
C PRO A 239 -19.00 18.22 -25.86
N PRO A 240 -20.02 17.66 -26.52
CA PRO A 240 -19.90 16.40 -27.25
C PRO A 240 -18.86 16.54 -28.39
N LEU A 241 -18.03 15.50 -28.55
CA LEU A 241 -17.05 15.38 -29.62
C LEU A 241 -17.55 14.51 -30.79
N THR A 242 -18.54 13.65 -30.57
CA THR A 242 -19.05 12.69 -31.56
C THR A 242 -20.57 12.58 -31.48
N GLU A 243 -21.20 12.04 -32.53
CA GLU A 243 -22.48 11.35 -32.35
C GLU A 243 -22.29 10.10 -31.47
N ALA A 244 -23.38 9.54 -30.94
CA ALA A 244 -23.33 8.23 -30.30
C ALA A 244 -23.09 7.11 -31.34
N LEU A 245 -22.04 6.31 -31.14
CA LEU A 245 -21.69 5.17 -31.99
C LEU A 245 -22.28 3.88 -31.43
N SER A 246 -23.03 3.14 -32.26
CA SER A 246 -23.57 1.83 -31.88
C SER A 246 -22.58 0.69 -32.12
N PHE A 247 -22.53 -0.24 -31.18
CA PHE A 247 -21.77 -1.50 -31.30
C PHE A 247 -22.45 -2.62 -30.50
N THR A 248 -21.94 -3.84 -30.62
CA THR A 248 -22.48 -5.01 -29.90
C THR A 248 -21.36 -5.79 -29.23
N VAL A 249 -21.63 -6.25 -28.01
CA VAL A 249 -20.70 -7.04 -27.17
C VAL A 249 -21.39 -8.30 -26.66
N MET A 250 -20.61 -9.30 -26.26
CA MET A 250 -21.12 -10.55 -25.70
C MET A 250 -20.91 -10.59 -24.18
N LYS A 251 -21.95 -10.24 -23.40
CA LYS A 251 -21.91 -10.29 -21.93
C LYS A 251 -22.73 -11.47 -21.43
N ASN A 252 -22.13 -12.32 -20.58
CA ASN A 252 -22.79 -13.49 -19.97
C ASN A 252 -23.53 -14.41 -20.95
N GLY A 253 -23.01 -14.55 -22.19
CA GLY A 253 -23.62 -15.38 -23.24
C GLY A 253 -24.76 -14.71 -24.02
N SER A 254 -25.11 -13.46 -23.71
CA SER A 254 -26.11 -12.65 -24.42
C SER A 254 -25.45 -11.56 -25.27
N VAL A 255 -26.09 -11.19 -26.38
CA VAL A 255 -25.70 -10.01 -27.18
C VAL A 255 -26.27 -8.77 -26.52
N HIS A 256 -25.41 -7.82 -26.16
CA HIS A 256 -25.79 -6.50 -25.64
C HIS A 256 -25.56 -5.44 -26.73
N GLN A 257 -26.56 -4.59 -26.94
CA GLN A 257 -26.49 -3.39 -27.78
C GLN A 257 -25.93 -2.24 -26.96
N MET A 258 -24.83 -1.68 -27.42
CA MET A 258 -24.08 -0.65 -26.72
C MET A 258 -24.08 0.64 -27.53
N LEU A 259 -24.13 1.78 -26.84
CA LEU A 259 -23.79 3.09 -27.40
C LEU A 259 -22.54 3.63 -26.70
N VAL A 260 -21.63 4.25 -27.44
CA VAL A 260 -20.54 5.06 -26.89
C VAL A 260 -20.59 6.47 -27.47
N GLN A 261 -20.49 7.50 -26.64
CA GLN A 261 -20.39 8.89 -27.07
C GLN A 261 -19.23 9.59 -26.36
N ALA A 262 -18.39 10.26 -27.13
CA ALA A 262 -17.29 11.05 -26.59
C ALA A 262 -17.74 12.48 -26.33
N PHE A 263 -17.30 13.02 -25.19
CA PHE A 263 -17.36 14.44 -24.82
C PHE A 263 -15.92 14.97 -24.68
N TRP A 264 -15.75 16.26 -24.40
CA TRP A 264 -14.43 16.88 -24.35
C TRP A 264 -13.55 16.31 -23.23
N SER A 265 -14.11 16.15 -22.03
CA SER A 265 -13.38 15.67 -20.85
C SER A 265 -13.29 14.13 -20.80
N ASP A 266 -14.39 13.45 -21.11
CA ASP A 266 -14.57 12.01 -20.95
C ASP A 266 -15.48 11.41 -22.04
N GLY A 267 -15.61 10.08 -22.10
CA GLY A 267 -16.63 9.40 -22.90
C GLY A 267 -17.56 8.55 -22.03
N LEU A 268 -18.79 8.35 -22.51
CA LEU A 268 -19.80 7.53 -21.85
C LEU A 268 -20.14 6.30 -22.66
N VAL A 269 -20.35 5.18 -21.97
CA VAL A 269 -20.84 3.92 -22.52
C VAL A 269 -22.18 3.59 -21.88
N LEU A 270 -23.14 3.24 -22.74
CA LEU A 270 -24.52 2.92 -22.40
C LEU A 270 -24.83 1.49 -22.88
N ASP A 271 -25.19 0.62 -21.95
CA ASP A 271 -25.77 -0.69 -22.23
C ASP A 271 -27.29 -0.57 -22.38
N GLN A 272 -27.81 -0.79 -23.58
CA GLN A 272 -29.25 -0.69 -23.86
C GLN A 272 -30.03 -1.93 -23.40
N ASN A 273 -29.35 -3.03 -23.05
CA ASN A 273 -29.96 -4.28 -22.63
C ASN A 273 -29.93 -4.49 -21.10
N THR A 274 -29.05 -3.77 -20.39
CA THR A 274 -28.97 -3.81 -18.93
C THR A 274 -29.64 -2.57 -18.33
N LEU A 275 -30.54 -2.78 -17.37
CA LEU A 275 -31.14 -1.72 -16.56
C LEU A 275 -30.55 -1.73 -15.15
N ASP A 276 -30.37 -0.55 -14.58
CA ASP A 276 -29.99 -0.36 -13.17
C ASP A 276 -31.17 -0.68 -12.22
N THR A 277 -30.92 -0.55 -10.91
CA THR A 277 -31.91 -0.81 -9.86
C THR A 277 -33.10 0.15 -9.87
N SER A 278 -33.01 1.27 -10.59
CA SER A 278 -34.09 2.25 -10.80
C SER A 278 -34.86 2.03 -12.12
N GLY A 279 -34.45 1.04 -12.92
CA GLY A 279 -35.02 0.75 -14.24
C GLY A 279 -34.53 1.68 -15.35
N GLN A 280 -33.45 2.44 -15.13
CA GLN A 280 -32.80 3.23 -16.17
C GLN A 280 -31.72 2.40 -16.87
N PRO A 281 -31.41 2.63 -18.15
CA PRO A 281 -30.30 1.96 -18.82
C PRO A 281 -28.96 2.18 -18.11
N GLN A 282 -28.13 1.13 -18.01
CA GLN A 282 -26.84 1.23 -17.34
C GLN A 282 -25.88 2.10 -18.16
N ILE A 283 -25.43 3.20 -17.55
CA ILE A 283 -24.49 4.16 -18.13
C ILE A 283 -23.27 4.27 -17.21
N GLN A 284 -22.09 4.24 -17.79
CA GLN A 284 -20.80 4.37 -17.11
C GLN A 284 -19.84 5.24 -17.93
N LEU A 285 -18.86 5.84 -17.24
CA LEU A 285 -17.69 6.43 -17.89
C LEU A 285 -16.88 5.35 -18.63
N LEU A 286 -16.14 5.78 -19.65
CA LEU A 286 -15.03 4.99 -20.18
C LEU A 286 -13.94 4.88 -19.12
N GLU A 287 -13.38 3.68 -18.97
CA GLU A 287 -12.30 3.33 -18.04
C GLU A 287 -10.96 3.93 -18.50
N SER A 288 -10.92 5.25 -18.69
CA SER A 288 -9.82 5.99 -19.31
C SER A 288 -8.51 5.89 -18.53
N GLY A 289 -8.55 5.63 -17.23
CA GLY A 289 -7.36 5.33 -16.42
C GLY A 289 -6.82 3.93 -16.67
N VAL A 290 -7.69 2.92 -16.67
CA VAL A 290 -7.31 1.52 -16.99
C VAL A 290 -6.73 1.46 -18.41
N ASP A 291 -7.41 2.05 -19.38
CA ASP A 291 -7.02 1.98 -20.79
C ASP A 291 -5.77 2.83 -21.07
N TYR A 292 -5.57 3.95 -20.36
CA TYR A 292 -4.31 4.69 -20.40
C TYR A 292 -3.15 3.82 -19.92
N LEU A 293 -3.30 3.17 -18.77
CA LEU A 293 -2.26 2.31 -18.19
C LEU A 293 -1.95 1.10 -19.08
N ARG A 294 -2.95 0.51 -19.75
CA ARG A 294 -2.73 -0.54 -20.78
C ARG A 294 -1.99 -0.01 -22.02
N THR A 295 -2.30 1.22 -22.45
CA THR A 295 -1.76 1.80 -23.68
C THR A 295 -0.32 2.27 -23.53
N LEU A 296 -0.07 3.10 -22.50
CA LEU A 296 1.16 3.87 -22.32
C LEU A 296 1.96 3.48 -21.08
N GLY A 297 1.37 2.67 -20.19
CA GLY A 297 1.93 2.37 -18.88
C GLY A 297 1.76 3.53 -17.87
N PRO A 298 2.07 3.28 -16.60
CA PRO A 298 2.20 4.34 -15.59
C PRO A 298 3.44 5.22 -15.90
N PRO A 299 3.40 6.53 -15.56
CA PRO A 299 4.60 7.37 -15.56
C PRO A 299 5.71 6.80 -14.67
N THR A 300 6.95 7.19 -14.95
CA THR A 300 8.13 6.75 -14.19
C THR A 300 8.00 7.15 -12.72
N ALA A 301 7.98 6.17 -11.83
CA ALA A 301 8.01 6.41 -10.39
C ALA A 301 9.43 6.80 -9.95
N VAL A 302 9.59 7.98 -9.36
CA VAL A 302 10.88 8.56 -8.95
C VAL A 302 10.91 8.66 -7.43
N ILE A 303 11.69 7.77 -6.78
CA ILE A 303 11.85 7.74 -5.32
C ILE A 303 13.28 8.10 -4.93
N SER A 304 13.44 8.94 -3.90
CA SER A 304 14.75 9.27 -3.35
C SER A 304 15.37 8.06 -2.65
N ALA A 305 16.61 7.73 -3.00
CA ALA A 305 17.42 6.77 -2.25
C ALA A 305 17.72 7.27 -0.83
N GLN A 306 17.96 6.34 0.08
CA GLN A 306 18.23 6.58 1.51
C GLN A 306 17.07 7.23 2.28
N LEU A 307 15.83 7.09 1.79
CA LEU A 307 14.63 7.56 2.48
C LEU A 307 14.11 6.47 3.43
N PRO A 308 13.97 6.74 4.76
CA PRO A 308 13.34 5.82 5.70
C PRO A 308 11.87 5.61 5.37
N THR A 309 11.39 4.39 5.54
CA THR A 309 9.99 4.00 5.38
C THR A 309 9.66 2.84 6.33
N TRP A 310 8.38 2.63 6.62
CA TRP A 310 7.93 1.65 7.61
C TRP A 310 6.84 0.78 7.03
N VAL A 311 6.87 -0.51 7.35
CA VAL A 311 5.90 -1.49 6.89
C VAL A 311 4.53 -1.26 7.56
N GLN A 312 3.43 -1.36 6.83
CA GLN A 312 2.07 -1.08 7.31
C GLN A 312 1.32 -2.30 7.88
N GLY A 313 1.86 -3.51 7.73
CA GLY A 313 1.27 -4.77 8.16
C GLY A 313 2.13 -5.94 7.69
N GLU A 314 1.78 -7.18 8.02
CA GLU A 314 2.57 -8.35 7.62
C GLU A 314 2.80 -8.40 6.09
N THR A 315 4.07 -8.54 5.70
CA THR A 315 4.48 -8.58 4.29
C THR A 315 5.77 -9.38 4.09
N ALA A 316 6.00 -9.80 2.84
CA ALA A 316 7.21 -10.49 2.42
C ALA A 316 8.11 -9.54 1.62
N LEU A 317 9.41 -9.54 1.92
CA LEU A 317 10.43 -8.89 1.13
C LEU A 317 10.96 -9.89 0.10
N LEU A 318 10.89 -9.56 -1.19
CA LEU A 318 11.19 -10.51 -2.27
C LEU A 318 12.58 -10.29 -2.91
N ASP A 319 13.15 -11.32 -3.53
CA ASP A 319 14.38 -11.19 -4.33
C ASP A 319 14.17 -10.43 -5.67
N ALA A 320 12.94 -10.43 -6.17
CA ALA A 320 12.51 -9.72 -7.36
C ALA A 320 11.05 -9.22 -7.23
N PRO A 321 10.66 -8.15 -7.94
CA PRO A 321 9.26 -7.69 -8.00
C PRO A 321 8.28 -8.78 -8.45
N GLY A 322 7.07 -8.75 -7.91
CA GLY A 322 5.96 -9.60 -8.37
C GLY A 322 6.08 -11.04 -7.87
N THR A 323 6.70 -11.91 -8.67
CA THR A 323 6.79 -13.36 -8.40
C THR A 323 8.15 -13.81 -7.89
N GLY A 324 8.89 -12.94 -7.20
CA GLY A 324 10.14 -13.28 -6.53
C GLY A 324 9.94 -14.29 -5.38
N GLN A 325 11.03 -14.88 -4.91
CA GLN A 325 11.04 -15.69 -3.70
C GLN A 325 11.12 -14.78 -2.47
N SER A 326 10.45 -15.18 -1.37
CA SER A 326 10.56 -14.46 -0.09
C SER A 326 11.97 -14.60 0.48
N LEU A 327 12.58 -13.47 0.82
CA LEU A 327 13.86 -13.35 1.51
C LEU A 327 13.70 -13.15 3.02
N ALA A 328 12.60 -12.52 3.43
CA ALA A 328 12.29 -12.18 4.81
C ALA A 328 10.80 -11.86 4.97
N HIS A 329 10.23 -12.20 6.12
CA HIS A 329 8.90 -11.73 6.53
C HIS A 329 9.04 -10.67 7.62
N VAL A 330 8.37 -9.55 7.41
CA VAL A 330 8.43 -8.35 8.26
C VAL A 330 7.02 -7.77 8.37
N GLY A 331 6.74 -7.03 9.44
CA GLY A 331 5.37 -6.56 9.69
C GLY A 331 5.33 -5.15 10.20
N GLN A 332 4.21 -4.82 10.83
CA GLN A 332 3.90 -3.43 11.14
C GLN A 332 5.06 -2.72 11.86
N ASP A 333 5.34 -1.50 11.41
CA ASP A 333 6.34 -0.61 11.95
C ASP A 333 7.80 -1.08 11.77
N PHE A 334 8.04 -2.20 11.06
CA PHE A 334 9.39 -2.63 10.70
C PHE A 334 10.07 -1.60 9.77
N PRO A 335 11.27 -1.10 10.14
CA PRO A 335 11.94 -0.04 9.39
C PRO A 335 12.69 -0.57 8.17
N LEU A 336 12.45 0.09 7.04
CA LEU A 336 13.10 -0.13 5.76
C LEU A 336 13.75 1.18 5.27
N THR A 337 14.73 1.06 4.38
CA THR A 337 15.36 2.19 3.70
C THR A 337 15.21 2.01 2.20
N LEU A 338 14.59 2.96 1.51
CA LEU A 338 14.42 2.93 0.05
C LEU A 338 15.77 3.13 -0.65
N LEU A 339 16.03 2.34 -1.69
CA LEU A 339 17.31 2.37 -2.42
C LEU A 339 17.27 3.20 -3.72
N GLY A 340 16.08 3.64 -4.15
CA GLY A 340 15.89 4.49 -5.33
C GLY A 340 15.32 3.75 -6.55
N ASP A 341 15.51 2.43 -6.63
CA ASP A 341 14.98 1.64 -7.74
C ASP A 341 13.49 1.35 -7.58
N THR A 342 12.74 1.50 -8.68
CA THR A 342 11.30 1.23 -8.77
C THR A 342 11.04 0.25 -9.90
N ALA A 343 9.99 -0.58 -9.76
CA ALA A 343 9.59 -1.54 -10.78
C ALA A 343 8.08 -1.71 -10.80
N TRP A 344 7.51 -1.95 -11.97
CA TRP A 344 6.11 -2.31 -12.13
C TRP A 344 5.97 -3.76 -12.60
N ASP A 345 5.17 -4.57 -11.89
CA ASP A 345 4.73 -5.90 -12.33
C ASP A 345 3.21 -5.98 -12.19
N LYS A 346 2.50 -6.35 -13.26
CA LYS A 346 1.04 -6.60 -13.30
C LYS A 346 0.22 -5.63 -12.44
N ALA A 347 0.24 -4.35 -12.81
CA ALA A 347 -0.42 -3.24 -12.09
C ALA A 347 0.13 -2.86 -10.70
N MET A 348 1.14 -3.54 -10.15
CA MET A 348 1.74 -3.22 -8.86
C MET A 348 3.08 -2.51 -8.98
N LEU A 349 3.23 -1.43 -8.23
CA LEU A 349 4.50 -0.74 -8.02
C LEU A 349 5.27 -1.41 -6.87
N TRP A 350 6.54 -1.67 -7.11
CA TRP A 350 7.50 -2.24 -6.18
C TRP A 350 8.67 -1.28 -5.98
N TYR A 351 9.18 -1.25 -4.75
CA TYR A 351 10.35 -0.47 -4.39
C TYR A 351 11.47 -1.39 -3.92
N HIS A 352 12.70 -1.10 -4.35
CA HIS A 352 13.89 -1.74 -3.81
C HIS A 352 14.21 -1.12 -2.45
N VAL A 353 14.29 -1.97 -1.43
CA VAL A 353 14.49 -1.58 -0.03
C VAL A 353 15.66 -2.34 0.59
N GLN A 354 16.27 -1.72 1.59
CA GLN A 354 17.28 -2.31 2.47
C GLN A 354 16.73 -2.37 3.90
N TRP A 355 17.11 -3.40 4.65
CA TRP A 355 16.91 -3.47 6.09
C TRP A 355 18.22 -3.77 6.81
N ALA A 356 18.24 -3.40 8.09
CA ALA A 356 19.36 -3.63 8.99
C ALA A 356 18.90 -4.47 10.20
N VAL A 357 19.68 -5.49 10.49
CA VAL A 357 19.64 -6.29 11.71
C VAL A 357 21.04 -6.23 12.35
N PRO A 358 21.21 -6.64 13.62
CA PRO A 358 22.54 -6.70 14.22
C PRO A 358 23.54 -7.46 13.34
N ASN A 359 24.72 -6.86 13.16
CA ASN A 359 25.84 -7.37 12.36
C ASN A 359 25.58 -7.63 10.84
N ARG A 360 24.39 -7.30 10.28
CA ARG A 360 24.07 -7.57 8.87
C ARG A 360 23.11 -6.53 8.26
N THR A 361 23.30 -6.24 6.97
CA THR A 361 22.27 -5.60 6.14
C THR A 361 21.90 -6.52 4.97
N ALA A 362 20.68 -6.39 4.49
CA ALA A 362 20.15 -7.12 3.34
C ALA A 362 19.20 -6.21 2.55
N SER A 363 18.94 -6.55 1.29
CA SER A 363 18.04 -5.80 0.42
C SER A 363 17.15 -6.74 -0.40
N GLY A 364 16.02 -6.19 -0.85
CA GLY A 364 14.96 -6.91 -1.55
C GLY A 364 13.86 -5.95 -1.98
N TRP A 365 12.77 -6.47 -2.51
CA TRP A 365 11.67 -5.71 -3.06
C TRP A 365 10.44 -5.81 -2.19
N VAL A 366 9.79 -4.66 -1.95
CA VAL A 366 8.51 -4.57 -1.23
C VAL A 366 7.48 -3.89 -2.12
N GLN A 367 6.23 -4.31 -2.01
CA GLN A 367 5.13 -3.68 -2.72
C GLN A 367 4.86 -2.28 -2.13
N ALA A 368 4.66 -1.27 -2.99
CA ALA A 368 4.50 0.12 -2.57
C ALA A 368 3.29 0.37 -1.64
N SER A 369 2.28 -0.50 -1.69
CA SER A 369 1.11 -0.46 -0.81
C SER A 369 1.32 -1.08 0.57
N ALA A 370 2.47 -1.73 0.82
CA ALA A 370 2.79 -2.34 2.10
C ALA A 370 3.65 -1.44 2.99
N ILE A 371 3.96 -0.20 2.56
CA ILE A 371 4.84 0.72 3.27
C ILE A 371 4.23 2.12 3.47
N SER A 372 4.76 2.84 4.46
CA SER A 372 4.39 4.17 4.91
C SER A 372 5.60 5.10 4.93
N PHE A 373 5.42 6.35 4.53
CA PHE A 373 6.42 7.41 4.72
C PHE A 373 6.28 8.12 6.08
N THR A 374 5.22 7.82 6.83
CA THR A 374 5.00 8.33 8.19
C THR A 374 5.71 7.43 9.19
N SER A 375 6.60 7.99 10.00
CA SER A 375 7.24 7.27 11.10
C SER A 375 6.19 6.86 12.14
N PRO A 376 6.23 5.62 12.65
CA PRO A 376 5.50 5.23 13.84
C PRO A 376 6.12 5.85 15.09
N ASP A 377 5.30 6.09 16.12
CA ASP A 377 5.72 6.65 17.39
C ASP A 377 6.31 5.57 18.31
N ASN A 378 7.63 5.34 18.22
CA ASN A 378 8.39 4.41 19.08
C ASN A 378 7.81 2.98 19.19
N ALA A 379 7.13 2.49 18.15
CA ALA A 379 6.59 1.15 18.13
C ALA A 379 7.70 0.09 18.21
N VAL A 380 7.43 -1.02 18.91
CA VAL A 380 8.32 -2.19 18.90
C VAL A 380 7.99 -3.01 17.67
N GLY A 381 8.92 -3.04 16.71
CA GLY A 381 8.72 -3.77 15.45
C GLY A 381 8.79 -5.28 15.65
N TRP A 382 8.17 -6.02 14.75
CA TRP A 382 8.26 -7.47 14.63
C TRP A 382 8.82 -7.86 13.25
N ALA A 383 9.52 -8.98 13.21
CA ALA A 383 9.86 -9.71 11.99
C ALA A 383 9.95 -11.22 12.28
N ALA A 384 9.90 -12.05 11.24
CA ALA A 384 10.26 -13.45 11.39
C ALA A 384 11.79 -13.62 11.52
N VAL A 385 12.22 -14.79 11.98
CA VAL A 385 13.65 -15.14 12.13
C VAL A 385 14.43 -15.06 10.82
N ASP A 386 13.80 -15.19 9.64
CA ASP A 386 14.46 -15.09 8.34
C ASP A 386 15.05 -13.69 8.05
N ALA A 387 14.39 -12.63 8.50
CA ALA A 387 14.88 -11.26 8.43
C ALA A 387 16.23 -11.09 9.14
N LEU A 388 16.43 -11.83 10.24
CA LEU A 388 17.67 -11.89 11.01
C LEU A 388 18.67 -12.88 10.37
N SER A 389 18.28 -14.15 10.20
CA SER A 389 19.09 -15.24 9.65
C SER A 389 18.24 -16.25 8.85
N PRO A 390 18.33 -16.24 7.51
CA PRO A 390 17.69 -17.23 6.65
C PRO A 390 18.15 -18.67 6.94
N ASP A 391 19.41 -18.86 7.33
CA ASP A 391 19.94 -20.19 7.68
C ASP A 391 19.28 -20.75 8.94
N LEU A 392 19.04 -19.90 9.95
CA LEU A 392 18.31 -20.30 11.17
C LEU A 392 16.84 -20.56 10.88
N ALA A 393 16.20 -19.72 10.05
CA ALA A 393 14.82 -19.94 9.62
C ALA A 393 14.65 -21.24 8.82
N ALA A 394 15.60 -21.56 7.92
CA ALA A 394 15.61 -22.82 7.18
C ALA A 394 15.84 -24.04 8.10
N TYR A 395 16.67 -23.90 9.13
CA TYR A 395 16.84 -24.93 10.16
C TYR A 395 15.53 -25.17 10.92
N LEU A 396 14.89 -24.11 11.44
CA LEU A 396 13.61 -24.21 12.15
C LEU A 396 12.50 -24.80 11.27
N ALA A 397 12.39 -24.36 10.00
CA ALA A 397 11.47 -24.91 9.01
C ALA A 397 11.69 -26.42 8.76
N SER A 398 12.93 -26.92 8.87
CA SER A 398 13.22 -28.36 8.73
C SER A 398 12.72 -29.22 9.89
N LEU A 399 12.42 -28.61 11.04
CA LEU A 399 11.87 -29.26 12.23
C LEU A 399 10.32 -29.27 12.25
N GLY A 400 9.67 -28.54 11.34
CA GLY A 400 8.21 -28.42 11.27
C GLY A 400 7.60 -27.64 12.44
N GLY A 401 6.35 -27.98 12.81
CA GLY A 401 5.62 -27.39 13.95
C GLY A 401 5.99 -27.98 15.31
N ASN A 402 7.17 -28.59 15.42
CA ASN A 402 7.66 -29.21 16.66
C ASN A 402 8.71 -28.34 17.38
N VAL A 403 8.91 -27.11 16.90
CA VAL A 403 9.80 -26.10 17.47
C VAL A 403 9.14 -24.72 17.36
N GLY A 404 9.25 -23.91 18.41
CA GLY A 404 8.82 -22.51 18.42
C GLY A 404 9.87 -21.64 19.11
N ALA A 405 10.08 -20.42 18.62
CA ALA A 405 11.06 -19.48 19.14
C ALA A 405 10.53 -18.05 19.10
N ALA A 406 10.76 -17.32 20.19
CA ALA A 406 10.60 -15.88 20.24
C ALA A 406 11.89 -15.26 20.80
N ILE A 407 12.31 -14.15 20.21
CA ILE A 407 13.47 -13.38 20.62
C ILE A 407 13.06 -11.90 20.65
N TYR A 408 13.33 -11.21 21.76
CA TYR A 408 13.28 -9.76 21.84
C TYR A 408 14.70 -9.21 21.89
N ASP A 409 15.14 -8.58 20.80
CA ASP A 409 16.34 -7.74 20.77
C ASP A 409 15.98 -6.41 21.43
N VAL A 410 16.32 -6.29 22.73
CA VAL A 410 15.97 -5.12 23.55
C VAL A 410 16.74 -3.89 23.07
N THR A 411 17.98 -4.07 22.63
CA THR A 411 18.82 -2.96 22.15
C THR A 411 18.39 -2.47 20.76
N GLY A 412 17.95 -3.39 19.89
CA GLY A 412 17.33 -3.07 18.59
C GLY A 412 15.84 -2.71 18.66
N ASN A 413 15.21 -2.81 19.83
CA ASN A 413 13.77 -2.62 20.07
C ASN A 413 12.90 -3.42 19.07
N ARG A 414 13.16 -4.73 18.95
CA ARG A 414 12.52 -5.58 17.92
C ARG A 414 12.33 -7.03 18.34
N TYR A 415 11.19 -7.62 17.98
CA TYR A 415 10.95 -9.06 18.07
C TYR A 415 11.38 -9.79 16.79
N TYR A 416 11.97 -10.97 16.96
CA TYR A 416 12.20 -11.96 15.90
C TYR A 416 11.54 -13.29 16.30
N THR A 417 10.70 -13.85 15.43
CA THR A 417 9.85 -15.00 15.79
C THR A 417 9.80 -16.15 14.77
N TYR A 418 9.41 -17.32 15.26
CA TYR A 418 9.05 -18.50 14.49
C TYR A 418 8.10 -19.37 15.33
N ASP A 419 6.87 -19.61 14.87
CA ASP A 419 5.81 -20.35 15.61
C ASP A 419 5.64 -19.87 17.07
N GLU A 420 5.60 -18.55 17.24
CA GLU A 420 5.62 -17.86 18.52
C GLU A 420 4.34 -17.98 19.35
N ASP A 421 3.25 -18.39 18.70
CA ASP A 421 1.93 -18.69 19.29
C ASP A 421 1.68 -20.21 19.44
N GLY A 422 2.60 -21.06 18.96
CA GLY A 422 2.58 -22.50 19.17
C GLY A 422 2.56 -22.84 20.66
N GLN A 423 1.80 -23.86 21.05
CA GLN A 423 1.61 -24.26 22.45
C GLN A 423 2.52 -25.44 22.79
N PHE A 424 3.52 -25.20 23.65
CA PHE A 424 4.55 -26.18 23.98
C PHE A 424 4.59 -26.49 25.48
N ILE A 425 4.94 -27.72 25.82
CA ILE A 425 5.06 -28.17 27.22
C ILE A 425 6.19 -27.42 27.94
N THR A 426 5.87 -26.84 29.10
CA THR A 426 6.81 -26.04 29.90
C THR A 426 7.91 -26.85 30.58
N GLY A 427 7.66 -28.10 30.98
CA GLY A 427 8.57 -28.84 31.84
C GLY A 427 8.89 -28.01 33.10
N SER A 428 10.17 -27.74 33.35
CA SER A 428 10.61 -26.89 34.48
C SER A 428 10.58 -25.37 34.25
N SER A 429 10.32 -24.84 33.05
CA SER A 429 10.29 -23.37 32.86
C SER A 429 9.05 -22.70 33.49
N ILE A 430 7.99 -23.48 33.78
CA ILE A 430 6.83 -23.06 34.60
C ILE A 430 7.21 -22.54 35.99
N LYS A 431 8.40 -22.90 36.50
CA LYS A 431 8.90 -22.45 37.80
C LYS A 431 9.15 -20.94 37.85
N VAL A 432 9.37 -20.28 36.70
CA VAL A 432 9.43 -18.81 36.61
C VAL A 432 8.04 -18.19 36.86
N PRO A 433 6.96 -18.55 36.14
CA PRO A 433 5.58 -18.21 36.52
C PRO A 433 5.23 -18.47 37.99
N ILE A 434 5.64 -19.61 38.57
CA ILE A 434 5.38 -19.94 39.98
C ILE A 434 6.09 -18.95 40.92
N MET A 435 7.39 -18.72 40.72
CA MET A 435 8.17 -17.74 41.49
C MET A 435 7.54 -16.34 41.43
N LEU A 436 7.26 -15.83 40.23
CA LEU A 436 6.71 -14.49 40.05
C LEU A 436 5.30 -14.34 40.65
N THR A 437 4.49 -15.41 40.60
CA THR A 437 3.19 -15.45 41.30
C THR A 437 3.35 -15.35 42.81
N LEU A 438 4.31 -16.08 43.39
CA LEU A 438 4.58 -16.03 44.84
C LEU A 438 5.06 -14.65 45.27
N LEU A 439 6.04 -14.06 44.56
CA LEU A 439 6.59 -12.75 44.89
C LEU A 439 5.51 -11.64 44.80
N ASN A 440 4.67 -11.66 43.76
CA ASN A 440 3.51 -10.77 43.68
C ASN A 440 2.52 -10.98 44.86
N LEU A 441 2.32 -12.21 45.32
CA LEU A 441 1.48 -12.49 46.48
C LEU A 441 2.10 -11.96 47.78
N THR A 442 3.41 -12.11 48.00
CA THR A 442 4.09 -11.57 49.20
C THR A 442 4.04 -10.04 49.21
N GLU A 443 4.32 -9.38 48.08
CA GLU A 443 4.18 -7.93 47.91
C GLU A 443 2.75 -7.45 48.21
N SER A 444 1.74 -8.15 47.69
CA SER A 444 0.32 -7.81 47.94
C SER A 444 -0.09 -7.92 49.42
N GLN A 445 0.63 -8.75 50.19
CA GLN A 445 0.46 -8.93 51.64
C GLN A 445 1.30 -7.93 52.46
N GLY A 446 2.16 -7.13 51.80
CA GLY A 446 3.08 -6.19 52.45
C GLY A 446 4.23 -6.88 53.20
N ARG A 447 4.71 -8.02 52.69
CA ARG A 447 5.83 -8.79 53.26
C ARG A 447 6.79 -9.26 52.16
N GLU A 448 8.01 -9.59 52.58
CA GLU A 448 8.96 -10.37 51.78
C GLU A 448 8.64 -11.88 51.94
N PRO A 449 9.23 -12.76 51.12
CA PRO A 449 9.25 -14.20 51.38
C PRO A 449 9.92 -14.55 52.72
N ASP A 450 9.43 -15.58 53.41
CA ASP A 450 10.02 -16.09 54.65
C ASP A 450 11.19 -17.06 54.43
N ASP A 451 11.90 -17.46 55.49
CA ASP A 451 13.06 -18.37 55.41
C ASP A 451 12.76 -19.70 54.70
N ASN A 452 11.51 -20.19 54.78
CA ASN A 452 11.09 -21.44 54.16
C ASN A 452 10.72 -21.20 52.69
N GLU A 453 9.94 -20.16 52.38
CA GLU A 453 9.64 -19.76 51.01
C GLU A 453 10.91 -19.46 50.21
N MET A 454 11.89 -18.77 50.81
CA MET A 454 13.21 -18.53 50.22
C MET A 454 13.96 -19.83 49.92
N SER A 455 14.01 -20.77 50.86
CA SER A 455 14.64 -22.09 50.65
C SER A 455 13.97 -22.88 49.50
N LEU A 456 12.64 -22.83 49.43
CA LEU A 456 11.86 -23.46 48.35
C LEU A 456 12.09 -22.76 47.00
N LEU A 457 12.10 -21.42 46.97
CA LEU A 457 12.42 -20.62 45.77
C LEU A 457 13.81 -20.94 45.22
N THR A 458 14.84 -20.90 46.08
CA THR A 458 16.23 -21.21 45.72
C THR A 458 16.32 -22.61 45.10
N THR A 459 15.87 -23.63 45.82
CA THR A 459 15.97 -25.02 45.33
C THR A 459 15.07 -25.30 44.13
N MET A 460 13.92 -24.62 44.00
CA MET A 460 13.05 -24.70 42.82
C MET A 460 13.70 -24.10 41.58
N ILE A 461 14.31 -22.92 41.67
CA ILE A 461 14.89 -22.23 40.52
C ILE A 461 16.26 -22.81 40.18
N GLU A 462 17.20 -22.77 41.13
CA GLU A 462 18.63 -23.09 40.90
C GLU A 462 18.86 -24.57 40.61
N ASN A 463 18.27 -25.47 41.42
CA ASN A 463 18.42 -26.92 41.28
C ASN A 463 17.25 -27.59 40.52
N SER A 464 16.28 -26.80 40.04
CA SER A 464 15.05 -27.30 39.41
C SER A 464 14.22 -28.29 40.26
N ASN A 465 14.25 -28.20 41.59
CA ASN A 465 13.60 -29.16 42.48
C ASN A 465 12.06 -29.20 42.29
N ASN A 466 11.50 -30.39 42.07
CA ASN A 466 10.07 -30.60 41.84
C ASN A 466 9.22 -30.64 43.12
N ASP A 467 9.78 -31.10 44.25
CA ASP A 467 9.08 -31.10 45.53
C ASP A 467 8.93 -29.66 46.05
N SER A 468 9.97 -28.83 45.90
CA SER A 468 9.91 -27.40 46.18
C SER A 468 8.91 -26.67 45.29
N ALA A 469 8.88 -27.00 43.99
CA ALA A 469 7.89 -26.46 43.07
C ALA A 469 6.46 -26.85 43.44
N ALA A 470 6.23 -28.12 43.80
CA ALA A 470 4.92 -28.60 44.24
C ALA A 470 4.45 -27.90 45.54
N ALA A 471 5.35 -27.73 46.51
CA ALA A 471 5.06 -27.02 47.75
C ALA A 471 4.59 -25.58 47.49
N LEU A 472 5.32 -24.81 46.68
CA LEU A 472 4.92 -23.44 46.35
C LEU A 472 3.66 -23.39 45.47
N TYR A 473 3.58 -24.22 44.42
CA TYR A 473 2.46 -24.22 43.48
C TYR A 473 1.13 -24.57 44.14
N TYR A 474 1.06 -25.70 44.86
CA TYR A 474 -0.18 -26.16 45.46
C TYR A 474 -0.47 -25.53 46.83
N GLY A 475 0.58 -25.17 47.59
CA GLY A 475 0.46 -24.58 48.93
C GLY A 475 0.19 -23.08 48.93
N GLU A 476 1.00 -22.32 48.19
CA GLU A 476 1.05 -20.86 48.32
C GLU A 476 0.43 -20.11 47.13
N THR A 477 0.69 -20.54 45.89
CA THR A 477 0.24 -19.80 44.70
C THR A 477 -1.18 -20.15 44.23
N GLY A 478 -1.90 -21.05 44.92
CA GLY A 478 -3.26 -21.46 44.53
C GLY A 478 -3.33 -22.31 43.25
N GLY A 479 -2.24 -23.00 42.90
CA GLY A 479 -2.13 -23.90 41.76
C GLY A 479 -2.36 -23.23 40.39
N ALA A 480 -2.84 -24.02 39.43
CA ALA A 480 -3.08 -23.59 38.05
C ALA A 480 -3.94 -22.32 37.96
N ALA A 481 -4.98 -22.23 38.79
CA ALA A 481 -5.90 -21.10 38.78
C ALA A 481 -5.22 -19.80 39.23
N GLY A 482 -4.40 -19.84 40.28
CA GLY A 482 -3.69 -18.66 40.78
C GLY A 482 -2.58 -18.18 39.85
N VAL A 483 -1.74 -19.09 39.34
CA VAL A 483 -0.68 -18.75 38.37
C VAL A 483 -1.28 -18.19 37.06
N THR A 484 -2.34 -18.81 36.54
CA THR A 484 -3.05 -18.31 35.34
C THR A 484 -3.65 -16.92 35.60
N SER A 485 -4.30 -16.72 36.76
CA SER A 485 -4.88 -15.43 37.12
C SER A 485 -3.83 -14.32 37.25
N TYR A 486 -2.65 -14.64 37.80
CA TYR A 486 -1.54 -13.69 37.89
C TYR A 486 -1.03 -13.29 36.50
N LEU A 487 -0.70 -14.25 35.62
CA LEU A 487 -0.21 -13.94 34.27
C LEU A 487 -1.23 -13.12 33.48
N GLN A 488 -2.52 -13.46 33.55
CA GLN A 488 -3.58 -12.68 32.92
C GLN A 488 -3.67 -11.25 33.49
N SER A 489 -3.46 -11.06 34.80
CA SER A 489 -3.50 -9.74 35.44
C SER A 489 -2.39 -8.79 34.99
N ILE A 490 -1.24 -9.34 34.57
CA ILE A 490 -0.12 -8.59 33.98
C ILE A 490 -0.14 -8.57 32.44
N GLY A 491 -1.24 -9.00 31.82
CA GLY A 491 -1.43 -8.99 30.36
C GLY A 491 -0.77 -10.13 29.59
N ILE A 492 -0.16 -11.10 30.28
CA ILE A 492 0.44 -12.29 29.66
C ILE A 492 -0.64 -13.33 29.39
N ASN A 493 -1.05 -13.41 28.13
CA ASN A 493 -1.90 -14.47 27.60
C ASN A 493 -1.01 -15.55 26.96
N GLY A 494 -1.47 -16.81 26.94
CA GLY A 494 -0.76 -17.92 26.27
C GLY A 494 -0.26 -19.02 27.20
N LEU A 495 -0.28 -18.84 28.53
CA LEU A 495 -0.13 -19.96 29.48
C LEU A 495 -1.46 -20.70 29.65
N ASN A 496 -1.44 -22.02 29.44
CA ASN A 496 -2.48 -22.96 29.83
C ASN A 496 -1.92 -23.85 30.94
N ALA A 497 -2.14 -23.46 32.20
CA ALA A 497 -1.63 -24.20 33.35
C ALA A 497 -2.37 -25.53 33.55
N ASP A 498 -1.63 -26.63 33.66
CA ASP A 498 -2.21 -27.94 33.95
C ASP A 498 -2.60 -28.03 35.45
N PRO A 499 -3.83 -28.46 35.78
CA PRO A 499 -4.32 -28.50 37.16
C PRO A 499 -3.65 -29.59 38.01
N ASP A 500 -3.24 -30.71 37.40
CA ASP A 500 -2.82 -31.93 38.08
C ASP A 500 -1.30 -32.15 37.99
N ALA A 501 -0.63 -31.63 36.96
CA ALA A 501 0.80 -31.78 36.71
C ALA A 501 1.44 -30.49 36.16
N PHE A 502 1.92 -29.60 37.03
CA PHE A 502 2.46 -28.28 36.65
C PHE A 502 3.45 -28.29 35.47
N GLY A 503 4.28 -29.33 35.34
CA GLY A 503 5.27 -29.47 34.26
C GLY A 503 4.69 -29.79 32.88
N TRP A 504 3.42 -30.20 32.80
CA TRP A 504 2.67 -30.39 31.55
C TRP A 504 1.83 -29.18 31.15
N SER A 505 1.91 -28.08 31.90
CA SER A 505 1.37 -26.78 31.46
C SER A 505 1.92 -26.43 30.08
N LEU A 506 1.09 -25.83 29.24
CA LEU A 506 1.48 -25.36 27.92
C LEU A 506 1.72 -23.85 27.95
N ILE A 507 2.73 -23.37 27.23
CA ILE A 507 2.97 -21.93 27.03
C ILE A 507 3.41 -21.66 25.60
N THR A 508 3.19 -20.44 25.12
CA THR A 508 3.78 -19.98 23.86
C THR A 508 5.16 -19.36 24.06
N PRO A 509 6.08 -19.45 23.07
CA PRO A 509 7.36 -18.74 23.11
C PRO A 509 7.18 -17.24 23.36
N GLN A 510 6.20 -16.60 22.71
CA GLN A 510 5.93 -15.17 22.89
C GLN A 510 5.49 -14.84 24.32
N ALA A 511 4.64 -15.67 24.94
CA ALA A 511 4.18 -15.46 26.30
C ALA A 511 5.33 -15.54 27.33
N MET A 512 6.28 -16.46 27.14
CA MET A 512 7.47 -16.54 27.99
C MET A 512 8.40 -15.34 27.80
N VAL A 513 8.68 -14.93 26.55
CA VAL A 513 9.50 -13.73 26.30
C VAL A 513 8.84 -12.48 26.86
N ASN A 514 7.53 -12.31 26.69
CA ASN A 514 6.80 -11.17 27.25
C ASN A 514 6.87 -11.14 28.79
N LEU A 515 6.76 -12.29 29.46
CA LEU A 515 6.91 -12.40 30.92
C LEU A 515 8.32 -11.99 31.38
N LEU A 516 9.35 -12.50 30.70
CA LEU A 516 10.75 -12.15 30.97
C LEU A 516 11.06 -10.69 30.65
N THR A 517 10.43 -10.10 29.63
CA THR A 517 10.51 -8.66 29.32
C THR A 517 9.93 -7.82 30.44
N LEU A 518 8.75 -8.17 30.96
CA LEU A 518 8.15 -7.45 32.09
C LEU A 518 9.00 -7.53 33.38
N LEU A 519 9.63 -8.69 33.64
CA LEU A 519 10.61 -8.86 34.72
C LEU A 519 11.87 -7.99 34.47
N TYR A 520 12.41 -8.02 33.25
CA TYR A 520 13.57 -7.24 32.86
C TYR A 520 13.32 -5.73 32.95
N GLU A 521 12.15 -5.25 32.55
CA GLU A 521 11.80 -3.82 32.64
C GLU A 521 11.38 -3.39 34.06
N GLY A 522 11.13 -4.35 34.96
CA GLY A 522 10.69 -4.10 36.33
C GLY A 522 9.28 -3.53 36.43
N LYS A 523 8.37 -4.05 35.60
CA LYS A 523 6.95 -3.64 35.54
C LYS A 523 6.02 -4.47 36.43
N ILE A 524 6.49 -5.59 37.00
CA ILE A 524 5.65 -6.62 37.66
C ILE A 524 6.04 -6.96 39.10
N LEU A 525 7.14 -6.40 39.61
CA LEU A 525 7.64 -6.56 40.99
C LEU A 525 8.34 -5.28 41.44
N THR A 526 8.45 -5.10 42.76
CA THR A 526 9.33 -4.12 43.41
C THR A 526 10.81 -4.36 43.04
N THR A 527 11.64 -3.35 43.28
CA THR A 527 13.09 -3.44 43.02
C THR A 527 13.77 -4.56 43.81
N THR A 528 13.29 -4.89 45.01
CA THR A 528 13.86 -5.94 45.86
C THR A 528 13.54 -7.32 45.30
N ASP A 529 12.24 -7.64 45.13
CA ASP A 529 11.82 -8.95 44.65
C ASP A 529 12.21 -9.21 43.18
N ARG A 530 12.28 -8.16 42.36
CA ARG A 530 12.89 -8.25 41.01
C ARG A 530 14.36 -8.65 41.09
N ALA A 531 15.14 -8.05 41.99
CA ALA A 531 16.56 -8.37 42.15
C ALA A 531 16.75 -9.79 42.69
N LEU A 532 15.87 -10.25 43.59
CA LEU A 532 15.82 -11.64 44.05
C LEU A 532 15.52 -12.61 42.90
N ALA A 533 14.46 -12.36 42.13
CA ALA A 533 14.04 -13.21 41.00
C ALA A 533 15.16 -13.34 39.95
N LEU A 534 15.79 -12.23 39.57
CA LEU A 534 16.93 -12.25 38.65
C LEU A 534 18.13 -12.98 39.25
N ASN A 535 18.46 -12.74 40.53
CA ASN A 535 19.59 -13.41 41.18
C ASN A 535 19.43 -14.94 41.24
N LEU A 536 18.24 -15.45 41.54
CA LEU A 536 17.95 -16.89 41.49
C LEU A 536 18.13 -17.45 40.07
N MET A 537 17.65 -16.73 39.06
CA MET A 537 17.80 -17.11 37.65
C MET A 537 19.24 -16.98 37.11
N GLU A 538 20.12 -16.25 37.81
CA GLU A 538 21.56 -16.13 37.52
C GLU A 538 22.42 -17.21 38.19
N ASN A 539 21.89 -17.95 39.17
CA ASN A 539 22.63 -18.96 39.96
C ASN A 539 22.15 -20.41 39.70
N ILE A 540 21.62 -20.67 38.51
CA ILE A 540 21.22 -21.99 38.01
C ILE A 540 22.41 -22.98 38.07
N GLU A 541 22.20 -24.22 38.53
CA GLU A 541 23.26 -25.25 38.59
C GLU A 541 23.84 -25.59 37.20
N PRO A 542 25.13 -25.96 37.07
CA PRO A 542 25.76 -26.19 35.76
C PRO A 542 25.12 -27.29 34.88
N ASP A 543 24.39 -28.24 35.47
CA ASP A 543 23.66 -29.27 34.70
C ASP A 543 22.23 -28.84 34.28
N GLN A 544 21.83 -27.62 34.64
CA GLN A 544 20.56 -26.96 34.31
C GLN A 544 20.74 -25.74 33.37
N GLN A 545 21.93 -25.58 32.76
CA GLN A 545 22.31 -24.43 31.91
C GLN A 545 22.44 -24.79 30.42
N ILE A 546 21.43 -25.41 29.81
CA ILE A 546 21.45 -25.81 28.40
C ILE A 546 20.86 -24.71 27.51
N GLY A 547 21.39 -24.50 26.30
CA GLY A 547 20.85 -23.52 25.38
C GLY A 547 21.24 -22.11 25.79
N VAL A 548 20.36 -21.38 26.49
CA VAL A 548 20.61 -19.99 26.87
C VAL A 548 21.86 -19.85 27.77
N GLY A 549 22.14 -20.84 28.63
CA GLY A 549 23.30 -20.84 29.52
C GLY A 549 24.62 -21.18 28.82
N ASP A 550 24.75 -22.41 28.34
CA ASP A 550 25.99 -22.94 27.76
C ASP A 550 26.38 -22.36 26.39
N THR A 551 25.48 -21.62 25.73
CA THR A 551 25.80 -20.89 24.49
C THR A 551 25.90 -19.37 24.64
N ALA A 552 25.73 -18.84 25.86
CA ALA A 552 25.85 -17.41 26.11
C ALA A 552 27.25 -16.86 25.74
N PRO A 553 27.34 -15.59 25.28
CA PRO A 553 28.61 -14.94 25.04
C PRO A 553 29.49 -14.88 26.29
N SER A 554 30.80 -15.12 26.14
CA SER A 554 31.76 -15.06 27.26
C SER A 554 31.73 -13.70 27.96
N GLY A 555 31.31 -13.68 29.22
CA GLY A 555 31.22 -12.48 30.05
C GLY A 555 29.84 -11.79 30.04
N ALA A 556 28.83 -12.41 29.42
CA ALA A 556 27.44 -12.00 29.59
C ALA A 556 26.91 -12.37 30.98
N THR A 557 25.99 -11.56 31.51
CA THR A 557 25.08 -11.96 32.60
C THR A 557 23.90 -12.71 31.99
N VAL A 558 23.52 -13.84 32.58
CA VAL A 558 22.47 -14.73 32.07
C VAL A 558 21.50 -15.04 33.20
N ALA A 559 20.26 -14.55 33.09
CA ALA A 559 19.16 -14.94 33.97
C ALA A 559 18.22 -15.89 33.20
N MET A 560 18.23 -17.18 33.49
CA MET A 560 17.57 -18.21 32.67
C MET A 560 16.73 -19.23 33.47
N LYS A 561 15.90 -20.00 32.76
CA LYS A 561 15.36 -21.27 33.26
C LYS A 561 15.04 -22.24 32.13
N ASP A 562 15.64 -23.43 32.19
CA ASP A 562 15.29 -24.55 31.31
C ASP A 562 14.11 -25.39 31.82
N GLY A 563 13.50 -26.13 30.90
CA GLY A 563 12.51 -27.15 31.19
C GLY A 563 12.53 -28.34 30.24
N TRP A 564 12.53 -29.54 30.78
CA TRP A 564 12.33 -30.78 30.02
C TRP A 564 11.46 -31.78 30.76
N VAL A 565 10.66 -32.54 30.00
CA VAL A 565 9.83 -33.63 30.52
C VAL A 565 9.40 -34.54 29.36
N PRO A 566 9.22 -35.86 29.59
CA PRO A 566 8.45 -36.69 28.67
C PRO A 566 6.99 -36.23 28.63
N GLY A 567 6.46 -36.01 27.44
CA GLY A 567 5.05 -35.73 27.21
C GLY A 567 4.16 -36.97 27.41
N PRO A 568 2.82 -36.81 27.33
CA PRO A 568 1.87 -37.92 27.42
C PRO A 568 2.02 -38.99 26.32
N ASP A 569 2.70 -38.66 25.23
CA ASP A 569 3.10 -39.52 24.11
C ASP A 569 4.37 -40.34 24.38
N ASN A 570 5.10 -40.05 25.47
CA ASN A 570 6.43 -40.54 25.83
C ASN A 570 7.58 -39.99 24.95
N LEU A 571 7.35 -38.92 24.18
CA LEU A 571 8.40 -38.17 23.51
C LEU A 571 8.86 -37.00 24.40
N TRP A 572 10.02 -36.43 24.11
CA TRP A 572 10.59 -35.36 24.92
C TRP A 572 10.11 -33.97 24.49
N ALA A 573 9.66 -33.19 25.46
CA ALA A 573 9.68 -31.74 25.38
C ALA A 573 10.96 -31.21 26.03
N MET A 574 11.57 -30.20 25.41
CA MET A 574 12.73 -29.47 25.91
C MET A 574 12.61 -28.00 25.53
N ASN A 575 12.90 -27.11 26.48
CA ASN A 575 12.90 -25.67 26.28
C ASN A 575 14.00 -24.99 27.10
N SER A 576 14.45 -23.85 26.60
CA SER A 576 15.37 -22.94 27.28
C SER A 576 14.88 -21.51 27.08
N SER A 577 14.86 -20.72 28.16
CA SER A 577 14.46 -19.32 28.11
C SER A 577 15.27 -18.47 29.09
N GLY A 578 15.47 -17.20 28.76
CA GLY A 578 16.20 -16.29 29.63
C GLY A 578 16.48 -14.91 29.04
N ILE A 579 17.10 -14.09 29.87
CA ILE A 579 17.57 -12.73 29.61
C ILE A 579 19.11 -12.80 29.56
N VAL A 580 19.70 -12.36 28.46
CA VAL A 580 21.16 -12.32 28.28
C VAL A 580 21.60 -10.87 28.09
N THR A 581 22.57 -10.42 28.87
CA THR A 581 23.10 -9.04 28.80
C THR A 581 24.63 -9.04 28.69
N LEU A 582 25.14 -8.45 27.62
CA LEU A 582 26.57 -8.25 27.37
C LEU A 582 26.86 -6.75 27.14
N GLY A 583 27.29 -6.05 28.20
CA GLY A 583 27.64 -4.64 28.14
C GLY A 583 26.42 -3.73 27.90
N GLN A 584 26.16 -3.38 26.64
CA GLN A 584 24.98 -2.60 26.20
C GLN A 584 24.02 -3.42 25.32
N GLN A 585 24.38 -4.66 24.97
CA GLN A 585 23.53 -5.57 24.22
C GLN A 585 22.70 -6.37 25.22
N THR A 586 21.37 -6.34 25.08
CA THR A 586 20.47 -7.23 25.82
C THR A 586 19.49 -7.88 24.84
N TYR A 587 19.34 -9.19 24.95
CA TYR A 587 18.25 -9.92 24.31
C TYR A 587 17.56 -10.85 25.30
N ILE A 588 16.28 -11.11 25.03
CA ILE A 588 15.43 -12.02 25.80
C ILE A 588 14.93 -13.07 24.83
N ILE A 589 15.07 -14.34 25.19
CA ILE A 589 14.80 -15.46 24.28
C ILE A 589 14.00 -16.55 24.99
N ALA A 590 13.12 -17.20 24.25
CA ALA A 590 12.56 -18.49 24.61
C ALA A 590 12.52 -19.40 23.38
N VAL A 591 13.04 -20.61 23.52
CA VAL A 591 13.01 -21.67 22.51
C VAL A 591 12.35 -22.89 23.11
N TYR A 592 11.31 -23.39 22.45
CA TYR A 592 10.57 -24.58 22.84
C TYR A 592 10.65 -25.64 21.74
N SER A 593 10.75 -26.91 22.15
CA SER A 593 10.70 -28.07 21.26
C SER A 593 9.89 -29.19 21.90
N GLN A 594 9.22 -29.99 21.08
CA GLN A 594 8.39 -31.12 21.49
C GLN A 594 8.51 -32.29 20.50
N GLU A 595 7.87 -33.42 20.81
CA GLU A 595 7.92 -34.66 20.02
C GLU A 595 9.35 -35.19 19.74
N GLN A 596 10.33 -34.85 20.60
CA GLN A 596 11.73 -35.25 20.39
C GLN A 596 11.97 -36.71 20.80
N ALA A 597 12.71 -37.46 19.99
CA ALA A 597 12.97 -38.88 20.24
C ALA A 597 13.81 -39.13 21.51
N SER A 598 14.67 -38.18 21.87
CA SER A 598 15.43 -38.17 23.11
C SER A 598 15.59 -36.74 23.66
N LEU A 599 15.91 -36.63 24.96
CA LEU A 599 16.27 -35.35 25.57
C LEU A 599 17.45 -34.69 24.85
N GLY A 600 18.44 -35.48 24.40
CA GLY A 600 19.63 -34.97 23.71
C GLY A 600 19.31 -34.29 22.38
N ASP A 601 18.27 -34.74 21.67
CA ASP A 601 17.83 -34.10 20.42
C ASP A 601 17.24 -32.71 20.70
N GLY A 602 16.38 -32.60 21.72
CA GLY A 602 15.82 -31.32 22.17
C GLY A 602 16.87 -30.36 22.74
N GLN A 603 17.86 -30.88 23.48
CA GLN A 603 19.00 -30.08 23.96
C GLN A 603 19.85 -29.55 22.79
N ALA A 604 20.09 -30.36 21.76
CA ALA A 604 20.82 -29.92 20.57
C ALA A 604 20.06 -28.84 19.77
N ILE A 605 18.72 -28.92 19.70
CA ILE A 605 17.88 -27.86 19.10
C ILE A 605 18.03 -26.56 19.91
N ALA A 606 17.88 -26.61 21.24
CA ALA A 606 18.01 -25.43 22.10
C ALA A 606 19.40 -24.78 21.97
N GLN A 607 20.47 -25.57 22.02
CA GLN A 607 21.85 -25.10 21.81
C GLN A 607 22.06 -24.48 20.42
N HIS A 608 21.55 -25.10 19.36
CA HIS A 608 21.71 -24.57 18.01
C HIS A 608 21.02 -23.21 17.85
N VAL A 609 19.78 -23.07 18.31
CA VAL A 609 19.02 -21.82 18.19
C VAL A 609 19.62 -20.74 19.10
N CYS A 610 19.84 -21.03 20.39
CA CYS A 610 20.37 -20.05 21.34
C CYS A 610 21.77 -19.57 20.95
N GLY A 611 22.66 -20.48 20.54
CA GLY A 611 24.03 -20.12 20.13
C GLY A 611 24.07 -19.34 18.82
N THR A 612 23.16 -19.61 17.89
CA THR A 612 23.01 -18.82 16.67
C THR A 612 22.54 -17.41 17.00
N ILE A 613 21.51 -17.25 17.84
CA ILE A 613 21.02 -15.93 18.27
C ILE A 613 22.10 -15.15 19.06
N ALA A 614 22.82 -15.81 19.97
CA ALA A 614 23.94 -15.23 20.70
C ALA A 614 25.02 -14.67 19.75
N SER A 615 25.35 -15.40 18.68
CA SER A 615 26.33 -14.96 17.68
C SER A 615 25.87 -13.81 16.78
N LEU A 616 24.56 -13.54 16.72
CA LEU A 616 23.96 -12.51 15.89
C LEU A 616 23.73 -11.20 16.65
N LEU A 617 23.27 -11.27 17.91
CA LEU A 617 22.84 -10.11 18.69
C LEU A 617 23.89 -9.53 19.66
N ALA A 618 24.93 -10.29 20.03
CA ALA A 618 25.90 -9.90 21.06
C ALA A 618 27.23 -9.33 20.53
#